data_AF-A0A9W7FKY3-F1
#
_entry.id   AF-A0A9W7FKY3-F1
#
_cell.length_a   1.000
_cell.length_b   1.000
_cell.length_c   1.000
_cell.angle_alpha   90.00
_cell.angle_beta   90.00
_cell.angle_gamma   90.00
#
_symmetry.space_group_name_H-M   'P 1'
#
loop_
_entity.id
_entity.type
_entity.pdbx_description
1 polymer ?
#
loop_
_entity_poly.entity_id
_entity_poly.type
_entity_poly.pdbx_seq_one_letter_code
_entity_poly.pdbx_strand_id
1 'polypeptide(L)'
;MAAWLALKQLLTLIIAYNSTALKTLASKLKSTCKAEKAVGLAAQQCGVDASIVYLEEPSSSSNTFLINPQIVKRSPETEMKPWTEFCLVLPPSLKIELLRDSSVTVEYNDLTGERGTRTFTGELSRAVQHEMDHDRGILIVDHSASLTSLPPWIASLEADSHDQRQAVAFRRSVACGVECQDRRKLAKQSRTNTKRQDVLDLSRQRSRLYGTSEKAVQCPPPPIPCI
;
A
#
# COMPACT_ATOMS: atom_id res chain seq x y z
N MET A 1 -15.15 12.11 -28.27
CA MET A 1 -15.00 10.70 -27.81
C MET A 1 -13.57 10.31 -27.44
N ALA A 2 -12.52 10.90 -28.06
CA ALA A 2 -11.12 10.64 -27.69
C ALA A 2 -10.75 11.11 -26.26
N ALA A 3 -11.28 12.25 -25.79
CA ALA A 3 -11.04 12.77 -24.44
C ALA A 3 -11.61 11.87 -23.30
N TRP A 4 -12.63 11.05 -23.59
CA TRP A 4 -13.24 10.13 -22.61
C TRP A 4 -12.48 8.81 -22.49
N LEU A 5 -11.78 8.38 -23.55
CA LEU A 5 -10.82 7.27 -23.49
C LEU A 5 -9.52 7.71 -22.79
N ALA A 6 -9.07 8.95 -23.01
CA ALA A 6 -7.93 9.53 -22.29
C ALA A 6 -8.19 9.66 -20.78
N LEU A 7 -9.41 10.01 -20.36
CA LEU A 7 -9.77 10.09 -18.93
C LEU A 7 -9.92 8.72 -18.23
N LYS A 8 -10.11 7.63 -18.97
CA LYS A 8 -10.10 6.27 -18.41
C LYS A 8 -8.70 5.66 -18.30
N GLN A 9 -7.71 6.30 -18.90
CA GLN A 9 -6.29 6.09 -18.59
C GLN A 9 -5.82 6.89 -17.36
N LEU A 10 -6.70 7.69 -16.72
CA LEU A 10 -6.33 8.70 -15.72
C LEU A 10 -6.74 8.38 -14.26
N LEU A 11 -7.04 7.12 -13.91
CA LEU A 11 -7.28 6.72 -12.51
C LEU A 11 -6.54 5.45 -12.05
N THR A 12 -5.52 5.07 -12.80
CA THR A 12 -4.34 4.40 -12.28
C THR A 12 -3.21 5.26 -12.80
N LEU A 13 -2.28 5.68 -11.95
CA LEU A 13 -0.96 6.06 -12.43
C LEU A 13 -0.43 4.82 -13.17
N ILE A 14 -0.69 4.73 -14.48
CA ILE A 14 0.07 3.87 -15.36
C ILE A 14 1.43 4.52 -15.32
N ILE A 15 2.24 4.13 -14.35
CA ILE A 15 3.65 4.39 -14.41
C ILE A 15 4.07 3.73 -15.72
N ALA A 16 4.36 4.54 -16.72
CA ALA A 16 4.84 4.02 -17.99
C ALA A 16 6.11 3.21 -17.67
N TYR A 17 6.05 1.91 -17.94
CA TYR A 17 7.20 1.04 -17.77
C TYR A 17 8.38 1.61 -18.56
N ASN A 18 9.60 1.36 -18.07
CA ASN A 18 10.82 1.94 -18.61
C ASN A 18 10.93 3.48 -18.64
N SER A 19 9.94 4.22 -18.10
CA SER A 19 10.03 5.69 -18.05
C SER A 19 11.09 6.18 -17.07
N THR A 20 11.62 7.37 -17.34
CA THR A 20 12.54 8.06 -16.43
C THR A 20 11.90 8.28 -15.07
N ALA A 21 10.60 8.64 -15.03
CA ALA A 21 9.86 8.85 -13.78
C ALA A 21 9.84 7.58 -12.91
N LEU A 22 9.56 6.41 -13.50
CA LEU A 22 9.59 5.12 -12.80
C LEU A 22 10.97 4.83 -12.23
N LYS A 23 12.02 5.01 -13.05
CA LYS A 23 13.41 4.75 -12.65
C LYS A 23 13.84 5.68 -11.53
N THR A 24 13.46 6.95 -11.60
CA THR A 24 13.72 7.93 -10.53
C THR A 24 13.01 7.55 -9.24
N LEU A 25 11.73 7.17 -9.31
CA LEU A 25 10.98 6.70 -8.14
C LEU A 25 11.64 5.46 -7.53
N ALA A 26 11.93 4.44 -8.33
CA ALA A 26 12.59 3.21 -7.90
C ALA A 26 13.95 3.50 -7.24
N SER A 27 14.75 4.40 -7.83
CA SER A 27 16.03 4.82 -7.25
C SER A 27 15.85 5.50 -5.90
N LYS A 28 14.84 6.37 -5.76
CA LYS A 28 14.54 7.07 -4.50
C LYS A 28 14.07 6.10 -3.43
N LEU A 29 13.17 5.18 -3.76
CA LEU A 29 12.71 4.16 -2.81
C LEU A 29 13.88 3.33 -2.28
N LYS A 30 14.77 2.91 -3.19
CA LYS A 30 15.98 2.19 -2.82
C LYS A 30 16.91 3.01 -1.92
N SER A 31 17.22 4.26 -2.29
CA SER A 31 18.12 5.09 -1.49
C SER A 31 17.55 5.36 -0.10
N THR A 32 16.25 5.64 0.00
CA THR A 32 15.56 5.84 1.28
C THR A 32 15.56 4.57 2.11
N CYS A 33 15.19 3.42 1.53
CA CYS A 33 15.19 2.13 2.23
C CYS A 33 16.58 1.81 2.83
N LYS A 34 17.66 2.08 2.07
CA LYS A 34 19.03 1.89 2.55
C LYS A 34 19.42 2.87 3.65
N ALA A 35 19.06 4.16 3.50
CA ALA A 35 19.36 5.18 4.49
C ALA A 35 18.69 4.86 5.84
N GLU A 36 17.45 4.38 5.79
CA GLU A 36 16.66 3.99 6.96
C GLU A 36 16.98 2.57 7.47
N LYS A 37 17.90 1.85 6.79
CA LYS A 37 18.26 0.45 7.10
C LYS A 37 17.03 -0.48 7.17
N ALA A 38 16.04 -0.22 6.32
CA ALA A 38 14.82 -1.01 6.23
C ALA A 38 15.00 -2.21 5.29
N VAL A 39 14.15 -3.22 5.48
CA VAL A 39 14.11 -4.44 4.64
C VAL A 39 13.21 -4.25 3.41
N GLY A 40 12.32 -3.26 3.44
CA GLY A 40 11.44 -2.91 2.34
C GLY A 40 10.94 -1.48 2.45
N LEU A 41 10.36 -1.00 1.34
CA LEU A 41 9.70 0.31 1.30
C LEU A 41 8.64 0.33 0.18
N ALA A 42 7.44 0.78 0.52
CA ALA A 42 6.36 1.06 -0.41
C ALA A 42 6.30 2.54 -0.81
N ALA A 43 5.85 2.85 -2.03
CA ALA A 43 5.74 4.22 -2.50
C ALA A 43 4.82 5.11 -1.63
N GLN A 44 3.80 4.51 -1.03
CA GLN A 44 2.83 5.17 -0.16
C GLN A 44 3.51 5.79 1.08
N GLN A 45 4.57 5.16 1.60
CA GLN A 45 5.34 5.70 2.72
C GLN A 45 6.11 6.98 2.35
N CYS A 46 6.33 7.21 1.06
CA CYS A 46 6.91 8.44 0.52
C CYS A 46 5.84 9.42 -0.01
N GLY A 47 4.56 9.18 0.25
CA GLY A 47 3.45 10.02 -0.22
C GLY A 47 3.20 9.92 -1.73
N VAL A 48 3.66 8.85 -2.38
CA VAL A 48 3.45 8.61 -3.81
C VAL A 48 2.37 7.54 -3.99
N ASP A 49 1.27 7.90 -4.64
CA ASP A 49 0.16 6.99 -4.96
C ASP A 49 0.52 6.10 -6.17
N ALA A 50 1.39 5.12 -5.93
CA ALA A 50 1.86 4.19 -6.93
C ALA A 50 2.03 2.79 -6.35
N SER A 51 1.52 1.77 -7.06
CA SER A 51 1.71 0.37 -6.67
C SER A 51 3.09 -0.12 -7.08
N ILE A 52 4.09 0.27 -6.31
CA ILE A 52 5.47 -0.21 -6.41
C ILE A 52 6.04 -0.42 -5.01
N VAL A 53 6.66 -1.59 -4.85
CA VAL A 53 7.30 -2.02 -3.62
C VAL A 53 8.77 -2.31 -3.90
N TYR A 54 9.65 -1.84 -3.03
CA TYR A 54 11.05 -2.21 -2.99
C TYR A 54 11.32 -3.19 -1.83
N LEU A 55 12.12 -4.22 -2.09
CA LEU A 55 12.67 -5.12 -1.07
C LEU A 55 14.20 -5.13 -1.16
N GLU A 56 14.85 -4.93 -0.02
CA GLU A 56 16.30 -5.08 0.13
C GLU A 56 16.62 -6.56 0.40
N GLU A 57 17.48 -7.15 -0.43
CA GLU A 57 17.93 -8.53 -0.27
C GLU A 57 19.40 -8.57 0.14
N PRO A 58 19.74 -8.94 1.40
CA PRO A 58 21.10 -8.84 1.91
C PRO A 58 22.14 -9.65 1.12
N SER A 59 21.72 -10.78 0.54
CA SER A 59 22.58 -11.72 -0.17
C SER A 59 22.57 -11.57 -1.69
N SER A 60 21.81 -10.60 -2.21
CA SER A 60 21.64 -10.40 -3.64
C SER A 60 22.10 -9.00 -4.04
N SER A 61 22.90 -8.91 -5.10
CA SER A 61 23.15 -7.64 -5.78
C SER A 61 21.91 -7.18 -6.59
N SER A 62 20.89 -8.03 -6.73
CA SER A 62 19.64 -7.70 -7.41
C SER A 62 18.72 -6.90 -6.50
N ASN A 63 18.19 -5.81 -7.07
CA ASN A 63 17.17 -5.00 -6.43
C ASN A 63 15.81 -5.60 -6.77
N THR A 64 15.00 -5.92 -5.77
CA THR A 64 13.67 -6.47 -6.02
C THR A 64 12.66 -5.32 -6.00
N PHE A 65 12.19 -4.95 -7.19
CA PHE A 65 11.07 -4.05 -7.37
C PHE A 65 9.87 -4.84 -7.87
N LEU A 66 8.74 -4.68 -7.18
CA LEU A 66 7.49 -5.34 -7.53
C LEU A 66 6.46 -4.26 -7.87
N ILE A 67 6.08 -4.16 -9.15
CA ILE A 67 5.06 -3.23 -9.62
C ILE A 67 3.73 -3.95 -9.78
N ASN A 68 2.66 -3.37 -9.25
CA ASN A 68 1.33 -3.97 -9.16
C ASN A 68 1.36 -5.39 -8.56
N PRO A 69 2.06 -5.64 -7.43
CA PRO A 69 2.20 -6.98 -6.89
C PRO A 69 0.86 -7.57 -6.44
N GLN A 70 0.66 -8.86 -6.69
CA GLN A 70 -0.51 -9.61 -6.25
C GLN A 70 -0.11 -10.97 -5.71
N ILE A 71 -0.63 -11.31 -4.52
CA ILE A 71 -0.43 -12.64 -3.93
C ILE A 71 -1.34 -13.64 -4.64
N VAL A 72 -0.74 -14.63 -5.27
CA VAL A 72 -1.43 -15.71 -6.00
C VAL A 72 -1.43 -17.03 -5.24
N LYS A 73 -0.54 -17.20 -4.27
CA LYS A 73 -0.50 -18.36 -3.38
C LYS A 73 -0.01 -17.94 -1.99
N ARG A 74 -0.54 -18.57 -0.96
CA ARG A 74 -0.14 -18.42 0.44
C ARG A 74 0.17 -19.78 1.04
N SER A 75 0.99 -19.82 2.08
CA SER A 75 1.12 -20.99 2.96
C SER A 75 -0.24 -21.38 3.56
N PRO A 76 -0.41 -22.63 4.02
CA PRO A 76 -1.52 -22.99 4.90
C PRO A 76 -1.59 -22.05 6.12
N GLU A 77 -2.80 -21.77 6.60
CA GLU A 77 -3.00 -20.92 7.79
C GLU A 77 -2.33 -21.52 9.03
N THR A 78 -2.33 -22.85 9.15
CA THR A 78 -1.65 -23.61 10.20
C THR A 78 -0.12 -23.43 10.20
N GLU A 79 0.45 -22.92 9.11
CA GLU A 79 1.89 -22.69 8.98
C GLU A 79 2.29 -21.22 9.14
N MET A 80 1.34 -20.31 9.39
CA MET A 80 1.63 -18.91 9.66
C MET A 80 2.62 -18.77 10.81
N LYS A 81 3.46 -17.73 10.74
CA LYS A 81 4.53 -17.48 11.71
C LYS A 81 4.29 -16.15 12.43
N PRO A 82 4.53 -16.10 13.75
CA PRO A 82 4.55 -14.85 14.49
C PRO A 82 5.77 -14.03 14.09
N TRP A 83 5.57 -12.73 13.95
CA TRP A 83 6.61 -11.75 13.69
C TRP A 83 6.39 -10.53 14.56
N THR A 84 7.50 -9.94 14.99
CA THR A 84 7.50 -8.58 15.54
C THR A 84 7.88 -7.62 14.42
N GLU A 85 6.96 -6.72 14.08
CA GLU A 85 7.13 -5.73 13.01
C GLU A 85 7.22 -4.30 13.55
N PHE A 86 7.87 -3.47 12.74
CA PHE A 86 8.03 -2.03 12.90
C PHE A 86 7.67 -1.40 11.56
N CYS A 87 7.34 -0.11 11.57
CA CYS A 87 7.06 0.62 10.34
C CYS A 87 7.65 2.02 10.41
N LEU A 88 8.30 2.47 9.33
CA LEU A 88 8.98 3.78 9.28
C LEU A 88 8.02 4.97 9.43
N VAL A 89 6.75 4.80 9.05
CA VAL A 89 5.73 5.85 9.16
C VAL A 89 5.05 5.87 10.54
N LEU A 90 5.40 4.93 11.42
CA LEU A 90 4.92 4.84 12.78
C LEU A 90 6.04 5.21 13.77
N PRO A 91 5.71 5.53 15.03
CA PRO A 91 6.72 5.83 16.03
C PRO A 91 7.78 4.71 16.12
N PRO A 92 9.08 5.05 16.19
CA PRO A 92 10.15 4.04 16.20
C PRO A 92 10.09 3.06 17.38
N SER A 93 9.45 3.46 18.49
CA SER A 93 9.25 2.63 19.68
C SER A 93 8.09 1.65 19.54
N LEU A 94 7.21 1.83 18.55
CA LEU A 94 6.04 0.99 18.36
C LEU A 94 6.44 -0.30 17.67
N LYS A 95 6.13 -1.42 18.31
CA LYS A 95 6.32 -2.78 17.78
C LYS A 95 5.01 -3.52 17.92
N ILE A 96 4.64 -4.25 16.87
CA ILE A 96 3.42 -5.05 16.88
C ILE A 96 3.80 -6.51 16.63
N GLU A 97 3.27 -7.40 17.46
CA GLU A 97 3.29 -8.84 17.20
C GLU A 97 2.08 -9.20 16.34
N LEU A 98 2.33 -9.89 15.24
CA LEU A 98 1.29 -10.29 14.30
C LEU A 98 1.67 -11.59 13.59
N LEU A 99 0.71 -12.22 12.92
CA LEU A 99 0.92 -13.42 12.13
C LEU A 99 1.06 -13.07 10.66
N ARG A 100 2.09 -13.60 10.00
CA ARG A 100 2.24 -13.57 8.53
C ARG A 100 2.24 -14.97 7.96
N ASP A 101 1.88 -15.07 6.68
CA ASP A 101 2.16 -16.29 5.92
C ASP A 101 3.65 -16.62 5.96
N SER A 102 3.99 -17.88 6.16
CA SER A 102 5.38 -18.36 6.15
C SER A 102 5.98 -18.32 4.74
N SER A 103 5.12 -18.43 3.73
CA SER A 103 5.46 -18.25 2.32
C SER A 103 4.32 -17.62 1.53
N VAL A 104 4.67 -16.76 0.58
CA VAL A 104 3.72 -16.20 -0.39
C VAL A 104 4.32 -16.24 -1.79
N THR A 105 3.51 -16.60 -2.78
CA THR A 105 3.87 -16.44 -4.19
C THR A 105 3.20 -15.19 -4.71
N VAL A 106 3.99 -14.28 -5.28
CA VAL A 106 3.57 -12.99 -5.77
C VAL A 106 3.79 -12.92 -7.28
N GLU A 107 2.75 -12.55 -8.01
CA GLU A 107 2.85 -12.08 -9.39
C GLU A 107 3.04 -10.56 -9.40
N TYR A 108 3.92 -10.07 -10.25
CA TYR A 108 4.26 -8.65 -10.34
C TYR A 108 4.78 -8.31 -11.74
N ASN A 109 4.91 -7.02 -12.03
CA ASN A 109 5.73 -6.56 -13.15
C ASN A 109 7.02 -5.97 -12.61
N ASP A 110 8.11 -6.13 -13.33
CA ASP A 110 9.37 -5.46 -13.01
C ASP A 110 9.38 -3.99 -13.52
N LEU A 111 10.51 -3.30 -13.39
CA LEU A 111 10.68 -1.93 -13.88
C LEU A 111 10.55 -1.80 -15.41
N THR A 112 10.74 -2.90 -16.14
CA THR A 112 10.63 -2.97 -17.60
C THR A 112 9.21 -3.26 -18.08
N GLY A 113 8.34 -3.70 -17.17
CA GLY A 113 6.97 -4.15 -17.47
C GLY A 113 6.87 -5.63 -17.79
N GLU A 114 7.97 -6.37 -17.66
CA GLU A 114 7.96 -7.83 -17.79
C GLU A 114 7.27 -8.45 -16.57
N ARG A 115 6.39 -9.42 -16.82
CA ARG A 115 5.69 -10.15 -15.76
C ARG A 115 6.63 -11.16 -15.13
N GLY A 116 6.70 -11.13 -13.81
CA GLY A 116 7.40 -12.10 -12.99
C GLY A 116 6.48 -12.78 -11.99
N THR A 117 6.85 -13.98 -11.58
CA THR A 117 6.24 -14.70 -10.46
C THR A 117 7.34 -15.19 -9.55
N ARG A 118 7.27 -14.87 -8.26
CA ARG A 118 8.28 -15.29 -7.29
C ARG A 118 7.64 -15.72 -5.97
N THR A 119 8.18 -16.79 -5.40
CA THR A 119 7.85 -17.22 -4.03
C THR A 119 8.83 -16.59 -3.05
N PHE A 120 8.28 -15.92 -2.05
CA PHE A 120 9.01 -15.33 -0.93
C PHE A 120 8.76 -16.16 0.32
N THR A 121 9.83 -16.45 1.06
CA THR A 121 9.83 -17.27 2.29
C THR A 121 10.54 -16.54 3.41
N GLY A 122 10.27 -16.91 4.66
CA GLY A 122 10.98 -16.37 5.82
C GLY A 122 10.83 -14.85 5.93
N GLU A 123 11.93 -14.14 6.20
CA GLU A 123 11.91 -12.69 6.40
C GLU A 123 11.42 -11.91 5.17
N LEU A 124 11.77 -12.35 3.96
CA LEU A 124 11.27 -11.72 2.74
C LEU A 124 9.77 -11.95 2.52
N SER A 125 9.23 -13.08 2.99
CA SER A 125 7.78 -13.30 2.98
C SER A 125 7.07 -12.30 3.88
N ARG A 126 7.61 -12.06 5.08
CA ARG A 126 7.12 -11.05 6.02
C ARG A 126 7.21 -9.65 5.42
N ALA A 127 8.38 -9.27 4.90
CA ALA A 127 8.62 -7.95 4.32
C ALA A 127 7.70 -7.66 3.13
N VAL A 128 7.55 -8.58 2.17
CA VAL A 128 6.68 -8.35 1.01
C VAL A 128 5.22 -8.18 1.41
N GLN A 129 4.74 -8.94 2.40
CA GLN A 129 3.38 -8.79 2.92
C GLN A 129 3.19 -7.43 3.60
N HIS A 130 4.16 -6.98 4.41
CA HIS A 130 4.15 -5.67 5.04
C HIS A 130 4.10 -4.54 4.00
N GLU A 131 4.98 -4.58 3.00
CA GLU A 131 5.02 -3.50 2.00
C GLU A 131 3.79 -3.51 1.08
N MET A 132 3.21 -4.67 0.80
CA MET A 132 1.95 -4.78 0.04
C MET A 132 0.73 -4.30 0.84
N ASP A 133 0.79 -4.29 2.17
CA ASP A 133 -0.27 -3.73 3.02
C ASP A 133 -0.35 -2.21 2.84
N HIS A 134 0.79 -1.51 2.71
CA HIS A 134 0.82 -0.06 2.43
C HIS A 134 0.12 0.30 1.12
N ASP A 135 0.25 -0.54 0.08
CA ASP A 135 -0.47 -0.35 -1.19
C ASP A 135 -2.00 -0.40 -1.03
N ARG A 136 -2.47 -1.01 0.05
CA ARG A 136 -3.89 -1.13 0.41
C ARG A 136 -4.31 -0.18 1.53
N GLY A 137 -3.40 0.68 2.01
CA GLY A 137 -3.63 1.56 3.15
C GLY A 137 -3.78 0.82 4.48
N ILE A 138 -3.17 -0.35 4.61
CA ILE A 138 -3.16 -1.17 5.82
C ILE A 138 -1.83 -0.94 6.54
N LEU A 139 -1.88 -0.70 7.84
CA LEU A 139 -0.72 -0.55 8.71
C LEU A 139 -0.60 -1.75 9.66
N ILE A 140 0.57 -1.93 10.27
CA ILE A 140 0.79 -3.01 11.24
C ILE A 140 -0.13 -2.93 12.46
N VAL A 141 -0.61 -1.73 12.81
CA VAL A 141 -1.57 -1.55 13.91
C VAL A 141 -2.91 -2.21 13.59
N ASP A 142 -3.32 -2.26 12.31
CA ASP A 142 -4.58 -2.89 11.87
C ASP A 142 -4.57 -4.41 12.05
N HIS A 143 -3.39 -5.03 12.18
CA HIS A 143 -3.22 -6.44 12.52
C HIS A 143 -3.31 -6.72 14.03
N SER A 144 -3.41 -5.67 14.85
CA SER A 144 -3.65 -5.85 16.28
C SER A 144 -5.09 -6.28 16.53
N ALA A 145 -5.25 -7.42 17.20
CA ALA A 145 -6.55 -7.97 17.58
C ALA A 145 -7.32 -7.08 18.57
N SER A 146 -6.62 -6.25 19.35
CA SER A 146 -7.24 -5.39 20.35
C SER A 146 -6.54 -4.03 20.42
N LEU A 147 -7.33 -2.95 20.33
CA LEU A 147 -6.85 -1.58 20.56
C LEU A 147 -6.22 -1.40 21.94
N THR A 148 -6.61 -2.19 22.94
CA THR A 148 -6.01 -2.11 24.29
C THR A 148 -4.55 -2.55 24.33
N SER A 149 -4.08 -3.29 23.32
CA SER A 149 -2.67 -3.65 23.19
C SER A 149 -1.82 -2.53 22.58
N LEU A 150 -2.45 -1.50 22.03
CA LEU A 150 -1.78 -0.34 21.46
C LEU A 150 -1.58 0.74 22.54
N PRO A 151 -0.57 1.61 22.39
CA PRO A 151 -0.45 2.80 23.23
C PRO A 151 -1.75 3.62 23.22
N PRO A 152 -2.21 4.19 24.36
CA PRO A 152 -3.52 4.83 24.47
C PRO A 152 -3.79 5.91 23.42
N TRP A 153 -2.76 6.67 23.06
CA TRP A 153 -2.88 7.72 22.06
C TRP A 153 -3.05 7.18 20.63
N ILE A 154 -2.47 6.01 20.30
CA ILE A 154 -2.70 5.32 19.02
C ILE A 154 -4.09 4.70 19.03
N ALA A 155 -4.44 4.00 20.12
CA ALA A 155 -5.75 3.38 20.27
C ALA A 155 -6.88 4.40 20.05
N SER A 156 -6.73 5.62 20.57
CA SER A 156 -7.68 6.70 20.36
C SER A 156 -7.75 7.21 18.92
N LEU A 157 -6.64 7.20 18.17
CA LEU A 157 -6.62 7.61 16.76
C LEU A 157 -7.25 6.56 15.84
N GLU A 158 -7.04 5.28 16.14
CA GLU A 158 -7.51 4.18 15.30
C GLU A 158 -8.97 3.78 15.57
N ALA A 159 -9.53 4.16 16.73
CA ALA A 159 -10.82 3.68 17.23
C ALA A 159 -11.99 3.76 16.23
N ASP A 160 -12.13 4.85 15.48
CA ASP A 160 -13.31 5.10 14.63
C ASP A 160 -13.43 4.14 13.43
N SER A 161 -12.33 3.49 13.02
CA SER A 161 -12.28 2.71 11.78
C SER A 161 -11.40 1.46 11.84
N HIS A 162 -10.89 1.12 13.03
CA HIS A 162 -10.05 -0.05 13.27
C HIS A 162 -10.68 -1.34 12.76
N ASP A 163 -11.92 -1.63 13.16
CA ASP A 163 -12.61 -2.89 12.80
C ASP A 163 -12.75 -3.06 11.29
N GLN A 164 -13.01 -1.98 10.56
CA GLN A 164 -13.15 -2.01 9.10
C GLN A 164 -11.81 -2.30 8.42
N ARG A 165 -10.72 -1.66 8.88
CA ARG A 165 -9.38 -1.93 8.34
C ARG A 165 -8.86 -3.30 8.74
N GLN A 166 -9.15 -3.73 9.96
CA GLN A 166 -8.81 -5.05 10.48
C GLN A 166 -9.44 -6.17 9.64
N ALA A 167 -10.69 -6.00 9.20
CA ALA A 167 -11.36 -6.94 8.29
C ALA A 167 -10.66 -7.07 6.92
N VAL A 168 -9.91 -6.05 6.49
CA VAL A 168 -9.08 -6.11 5.28
C VAL A 168 -7.69 -6.69 5.60
N ALA A 169 -7.10 -6.32 6.74
CA ALA A 169 -5.79 -6.78 7.20
C ALA A 169 -5.73 -8.31 7.36
N PHE A 170 -6.75 -8.92 7.98
CA PHE A 170 -6.82 -10.38 8.15
C PHE A 170 -7.28 -11.14 6.91
N ARG A 171 -7.59 -10.44 5.80
CA ARG A 171 -8.08 -11.11 4.59
C ARG A 171 -6.94 -11.85 3.88
N ARG A 172 -7.03 -13.18 3.88
CA ARG A 172 -6.09 -14.08 3.16
C ARG A 172 -6.44 -14.28 1.68
N SER A 173 -7.13 -13.33 1.04
CA SER A 173 -7.55 -13.46 -0.36
C SER A 173 -6.34 -13.61 -1.29
N VAL A 174 -6.40 -14.59 -2.17
CA VAL A 174 -5.49 -14.74 -3.32
C VAL A 174 -6.16 -14.19 -4.58
N ALA A 175 -5.37 -13.71 -5.54
CA ALA A 175 -5.92 -13.19 -6.79
C ALA A 175 -6.66 -14.28 -7.62
N CYS A 176 -6.41 -15.56 -7.35
CA CYS A 176 -7.10 -16.68 -7.99
C CYS A 176 -8.26 -17.20 -7.12
N GLY A 177 -9.47 -16.78 -7.45
CA GLY A 177 -10.70 -17.40 -6.95
C GLY A 177 -11.58 -16.52 -6.06
N VAL A 178 -12.02 -15.35 -6.55
CA VAL A 178 -13.42 -14.86 -6.54
C VAL A 178 -13.47 -13.63 -7.49
N GLU A 179 -14.14 -13.83 -8.63
CA GLU A 179 -14.87 -12.84 -9.44
C GLU A 179 -14.15 -11.68 -10.18
N CYS A 180 -13.60 -12.03 -11.35
CA CYS A 180 -13.55 -11.12 -12.52
C CYS A 180 -14.96 -10.64 -12.95
N GLN A 181 -16.02 -11.40 -12.63
CA GLN A 181 -17.40 -11.07 -12.99
C GLN A 181 -18.02 -9.99 -12.09
N ASP A 182 -17.73 -10.00 -10.79
CA ASP A 182 -18.31 -9.04 -9.84
C ASP A 182 -17.56 -7.71 -9.80
N ARG A 183 -16.25 -7.66 -10.08
CA ARG A 183 -15.59 -6.37 -10.39
C ARG A 183 -16.21 -5.69 -11.60
N ARG A 184 -16.64 -6.47 -12.62
CA ARG A 184 -17.36 -5.95 -13.79
C ARG A 184 -18.81 -5.53 -13.47
N LYS A 185 -19.50 -6.21 -12.55
CA LYS A 185 -20.85 -5.83 -12.10
C LYS A 185 -20.83 -4.60 -11.20
N LEU A 186 -19.93 -4.53 -10.21
CA LEU A 186 -19.74 -3.38 -9.33
C LEU A 186 -19.31 -2.12 -10.12
N ALA A 187 -18.41 -2.26 -11.10
CA ALA A 187 -18.04 -1.16 -12.00
C ALA A 187 -19.17 -0.74 -12.96
N LYS A 188 -20.14 -1.62 -13.24
CA LYS A 188 -21.36 -1.28 -13.99
C LYS A 188 -22.43 -0.63 -13.12
N GLN A 189 -22.60 -1.08 -11.87
CA GLN A 189 -23.53 -0.50 -10.89
C GLN A 189 -23.09 0.89 -10.40
N SER A 190 -21.77 1.10 -10.21
CA SER A 190 -21.18 2.42 -9.95
C SER A 190 -21.42 3.41 -11.10
N ARG A 191 -21.45 2.93 -12.35
CA ARG A 191 -21.75 3.78 -13.52
C ARG A 191 -23.20 4.23 -13.60
N THR A 192 -24.13 3.48 -13.00
CA THR A 192 -25.56 3.78 -13.06
C THR A 192 -26.07 4.55 -11.85
N ASN A 193 -25.33 4.59 -10.74
CA ASN A 193 -25.86 5.08 -9.46
C ASN A 193 -25.12 6.27 -8.84
N THR A 194 -24.17 6.89 -9.54
CA THR A 194 -23.57 8.15 -9.07
C THR A 194 -24.20 9.30 -9.84
N LYS A 195 -25.15 10.02 -9.23
CA LYS A 195 -25.61 11.28 -9.81
C LYS A 195 -24.44 12.25 -9.72
N ARG A 196 -24.24 13.04 -10.78
CA ARG A 196 -23.17 14.04 -10.87
C ARG A 196 -23.11 14.97 -9.65
N GLN A 197 -24.24 15.15 -8.98
CA GLN A 197 -24.37 15.93 -7.76
C GLN A 197 -23.62 15.31 -6.57
N ASP A 198 -23.63 13.99 -6.42
CA ASP A 198 -23.01 13.27 -5.29
C ASP A 198 -21.48 13.39 -5.32
N VAL A 199 -20.88 13.42 -6.51
CA VAL A 199 -19.43 13.64 -6.69
C VAL A 199 -19.02 15.07 -6.35
N LEU A 200 -19.87 16.05 -6.68
CA LEU A 200 -19.63 17.46 -6.37
C LEU A 200 -19.80 17.73 -4.88
N ASP A 201 -20.73 17.05 -4.21
CA ASP A 201 -20.94 17.19 -2.77
C ASP A 201 -19.82 16.54 -1.95
N LEU A 202 -19.25 15.41 -2.41
CA LEU A 202 -18.02 14.84 -1.82
C LEU A 202 -16.79 15.76 -2.02
N SER A 203 -16.70 16.44 -3.17
CA SER A 203 -15.64 17.42 -3.43
C SER A 203 -15.78 18.68 -2.55
N ARG A 204 -17.02 19.13 -2.31
CA ARG A 204 -17.34 20.24 -1.38
C ARG A 204 -17.18 19.85 0.09
N GLN A 205 -17.44 18.60 0.47
CA GLN A 205 -17.16 18.10 1.82
C GLN A 205 -15.65 18.05 2.08
N ARG A 206 -14.84 17.64 1.10
CA ARG A 206 -13.36 17.70 1.20
C ARG A 206 -12.86 19.15 1.32
N SER A 207 -13.45 20.11 0.60
CA SER A 207 -13.06 21.53 0.72
C SER A 207 -13.47 22.17 2.05
N ARG A 208 -14.43 21.59 2.79
CA ARG A 208 -14.82 22.05 4.14
C ARG A 208 -13.97 21.42 5.24
N LEU A 209 -13.50 20.19 5.05
CA LEU A 209 -12.57 19.50 5.96
C LEU A 209 -11.18 20.13 5.95
N TYR A 210 -10.73 20.65 4.80
CA TYR A 210 -9.53 21.47 4.68
C TYR A 210 -9.95 22.93 4.53
N GLY A 211 -10.30 23.59 5.63
CA GLY A 211 -10.82 24.96 5.61
C GLY A 211 -9.89 25.95 4.88
N THR A 212 -10.15 26.17 3.59
CA THR A 212 -9.59 27.29 2.84
C THR A 212 -10.49 28.50 3.07
N SER A 213 -10.31 29.15 4.22
CA SER A 213 -10.45 30.60 4.27
C SER A 213 -9.21 31.17 3.60
N GLU A 214 -9.39 32.00 2.57
CA GLU A 214 -8.34 32.69 1.82
C GLU A 214 -7.42 33.52 2.72
N LYS A 215 -6.40 32.90 3.32
CA LYS A 215 -5.11 33.51 3.66
C LYS A 215 -4.05 32.44 3.55
N ALA A 216 -3.04 32.68 2.71
CA ALA A 216 -1.90 31.80 2.54
C ALA A 216 -1.21 31.57 3.89
N VAL A 217 -1.43 30.39 4.47
CA VAL A 217 -0.65 29.88 5.60
C VAL A 217 0.46 29.04 4.98
N GLN A 218 1.71 29.46 5.17
CA GLN A 218 2.88 28.67 4.82
C GLN A 218 2.75 27.28 5.45
N CYS A 219 2.74 26.24 4.62
CA CYS A 219 2.85 24.87 5.09
C CYS A 219 4.12 24.75 5.96
N PRO A 220 4.05 24.18 7.17
CA PRO A 220 5.26 23.76 7.86
C PRO A 220 5.97 22.72 6.97
N PRO A 221 7.31 22.76 6.89
CA PRO A 221 8.07 21.82 6.08
C PRO A 221 7.79 20.39 6.54
N PRO A 222 7.84 19.41 5.62
CA PRO A 222 7.64 18.00 5.97
C PRO A 222 8.62 17.60 7.08
N PRO A 223 8.19 16.81 8.08
CA PRO A 223 9.13 16.19 8.97
C PRO A 223 9.94 15.22 8.12
N ILE A 224 11.27 15.41 8.14
CA ILE A 224 12.29 14.72 7.35
C ILE A 224 12.57 15.42 6.00
N PRO A 225 13.69 16.16 5.88
CA PRO A 225 14.16 16.62 4.59
C PRO A 225 14.61 15.42 3.75
N CYS A 226 14.07 15.28 2.55
CA CYS A 226 14.70 14.45 1.53
C CYS A 226 16.07 15.06 1.20
N ILE A 227 17.13 14.45 1.72
CA ILE A 227 18.52 14.69 1.31
C ILE A 227 18.88 13.68 0.22
#